data_AF-A0A2D7DK46-F1
#
_entry.id   AF-A0A2D7DK46-F1
#
_cell.length_a   1.000
_cell.length_b   1.000
_cell.length_c   1.000
_cell.angle_alpha   90.00
_cell.angle_beta   90.00
_cell.angle_gamma   90.00
#
_symmetry.space_group_name_H-M   'P 1'
#
loop_
_entity.id
_entity.type
_entity.pdbx_description
1 polymer ?
#
loop_
_entity_poly.entity_id
_entity_poly.type
_entity_poly.pdbx_seq_one_letter_code
_entity_poly.pdbx_strand_id
1 'polypeptide(L)'
;MRFLMVTVCLGLICISSLGQGITSPAGVMTVKQGVWESGIRVELDGHVYRPAAAARLCSGCPQARHHFLAAKRKRVWSFGLANLGIVQSVTGAVQLENENAIGAFNAAVGGLWMTLGAARDRAARRELKSAVEAYNRCQFFER
;
A
#
# COMPACT_ATOMS: atom_id res chain seq x y z
N MET A 1 49.23 12.00 -24.82
CA MET A 1 49.49 10.58 -24.48
C MET A 1 48.42 10.19 -23.45
N ARG A 2 47.42 9.38 -23.84
CA ARG A 2 47.37 7.91 -23.62
C ARG A 2 47.35 7.56 -22.11
N PHE A 3 46.43 6.83 -21.49
CA PHE A 3 45.34 5.91 -21.89
C PHE A 3 44.42 5.69 -20.65
N LEU A 4 43.21 5.18 -20.90
CA LEU A 4 42.21 4.60 -19.98
C LEU A 4 42.70 3.98 -18.65
N MET A 5 41.88 4.10 -17.59
CA MET A 5 41.42 2.91 -16.85
C MET A 5 40.10 3.15 -16.11
N VAL A 6 39.06 2.47 -16.60
CA VAL A 6 37.77 2.23 -15.95
C VAL A 6 37.95 1.06 -14.98
N THR A 7 37.67 1.26 -13.69
CA THR A 7 37.39 0.18 -12.72
C THR A 7 36.62 0.82 -11.56
N VAL A 8 35.29 0.86 -11.61
CA VAL A 8 34.38 -0.12 -10.97
C VAL A 8 34.84 -0.51 -9.56
N CYS A 9 34.37 0.25 -8.57
CA CYS A 9 34.11 -0.21 -7.20
C CYS A 9 32.76 0.42 -6.77
N LEU A 10 31.65 0.11 -7.45
CA LEU A 10 30.67 -0.86 -6.94
C LEU A 10 31.20 -1.67 -5.74
N GLY A 11 30.89 -1.22 -4.52
CA GLY A 11 31.30 -1.98 -3.32
C GLY A 11 30.98 -1.38 -1.96
N LEU A 12 30.45 -0.15 -1.87
CA LEU A 12 30.01 0.44 -0.60
C LEU A 12 28.60 1.01 -0.70
N ILE A 13 27.64 0.14 -0.98
CA ILE A 13 26.25 0.34 -0.57
C ILE A 13 25.86 -0.88 0.25
N CYS A 14 26.59 -1.12 1.34
CA CYS A 14 26.04 -1.81 2.50
C CYS A 14 25.10 -0.84 3.23
N ILE A 15 24.08 -0.33 2.53
CA ILE A 15 22.84 0.06 3.17
C ILE A 15 22.16 -1.26 3.49
N SER A 16 22.72 -1.97 4.48
CA SER A 16 21.96 -2.90 5.29
C SER A 16 20.86 -2.03 5.88
N SER A 17 19.71 -2.07 5.21
CA SER A 17 18.44 -1.63 5.74
C SER A 17 18.14 -2.49 6.96
N LEU A 18 18.83 -2.21 8.07
CA LEU A 18 18.19 -2.19 9.38
C LEU A 18 17.13 -1.10 9.31
N GLY A 19 16.07 -1.38 8.55
CA GLY A 19 14.78 -0.85 8.89
C GLY A 19 14.58 -1.31 10.32
N GLN A 20 14.72 -0.36 11.25
CA GLN A 20 14.35 -0.51 12.64
C GLN A 20 12.86 -0.87 12.63
N GLY A 21 12.57 -2.15 12.44
CA GLY A 21 11.31 -2.73 12.79
C GLY A 21 11.22 -2.53 14.28
N ILE A 22 10.40 -1.57 14.69
CA ILE A 22 9.90 -1.51 16.05
C ILE A 22 9.19 -2.86 16.22
N THR A 23 9.92 -3.86 16.69
CA THR A 23 9.39 -5.21 16.90
C THR A 23 8.19 -5.01 17.79
N SER A 24 7.02 -5.29 17.22
CA SER A 24 5.77 -5.09 17.96
C SER A 24 5.83 -5.95 19.23
N PRO A 25 5.36 -5.44 20.39
CA PRO A 25 5.30 -6.25 21.60
C PRO A 25 4.59 -7.58 21.33
N ALA A 26 5.00 -8.65 22.00
CA ALA A 26 4.42 -9.97 21.77
C ALA A 26 2.89 -9.96 21.92
N GLY A 27 2.18 -10.44 20.90
CA GLY A 27 0.71 -10.45 20.82
C GLY A 27 0.06 -9.11 20.47
N VAL A 28 0.84 -8.06 20.19
CA VAL A 28 0.33 -6.75 19.74
C VAL A 28 0.51 -6.62 18.25
N MET A 29 -0.58 -6.30 17.56
CA MET A 29 -0.52 -6.02 16.14
C MET A 29 -0.25 -4.53 15.90
N THR A 30 0.55 -4.20 14.89
CA THR A 30 0.83 -2.81 14.49
C THR A 30 0.70 -2.63 12.98
N VAL A 31 0.44 -1.38 12.55
CA VAL A 31 0.39 -1.04 11.12
C VAL A 31 1.80 -0.74 10.64
N LYS A 32 2.30 -1.50 9.66
CA LYS A 32 3.59 -1.20 9.04
C LYS A 32 3.45 0.02 8.13
N GLN A 33 4.10 1.13 8.48
CA GLN A 33 4.13 2.33 7.67
C GLN A 33 5.14 2.18 6.53
N GLY A 34 4.75 1.48 5.47
CA GLY A 34 5.47 1.53 4.19
C GLY A 34 4.96 2.70 3.33
N VAL A 35 5.89 3.54 2.87
CA VAL A 35 5.71 4.40 1.70
C VAL A 35 5.62 3.47 0.49
N TRP A 36 4.75 3.82 -0.46
CA TRP A 36 4.42 3.10 -1.69
C TRP A 36 5.34 1.96 -2.12
N GLU A 37 4.75 0.76 -2.28
CA GLU A 37 5.01 -0.18 -3.38
C GLU A 37 4.30 -1.52 -3.12
N SER A 38 4.09 -1.89 -1.86
CA SER A 38 3.56 -3.23 -1.53
C SER A 38 2.20 -3.26 -0.80
N GLY A 39 1.62 -2.08 -0.64
CA GLY A 39 0.33 -1.83 0.00
C GLY A 39 0.36 -1.92 1.53
N ILE A 40 -0.78 -1.64 2.15
CA ILE A 40 -0.91 -1.56 3.61
C ILE A 40 -0.80 -2.97 4.22
N ARG A 41 0.06 -3.12 5.21
CA ARG A 41 0.35 -4.39 5.91
C ARG A 41 0.32 -4.19 7.42
N VAL A 42 0.17 -5.29 8.13
CA VAL A 42 0.29 -5.33 9.59
C VAL A 42 1.45 -6.20 10.00
N GLU A 43 2.04 -5.90 11.15
CA GLU A 43 3.05 -6.72 11.81
C GLU A 43 2.46 -7.32 13.08
N LEU A 44 2.70 -8.61 13.29
CA LEU A 44 2.37 -9.35 14.51
C LEU A 44 3.53 -10.30 14.78
N ASP A 45 4.13 -10.21 15.97
CA ASP A 45 5.25 -11.07 16.41
C ASP A 45 6.41 -11.13 15.39
N GLY A 46 6.77 -9.98 14.81
CA GLY A 46 7.82 -9.87 13.80
C GLY A 46 7.43 -10.38 12.40
N HIS A 47 6.23 -10.94 12.23
CA HIS A 47 5.71 -11.39 10.94
C HIS A 47 4.81 -10.34 10.28
N VAL A 48 5.02 -10.12 8.98
CA VAL A 48 4.28 -9.12 8.21
C VAL A 48 3.16 -9.77 7.40
N TYR A 49 1.93 -9.39 7.67
CA TYR A 49 0.73 -9.93 7.03
C TYR A 49 0.03 -8.91 6.15
N ARG A 50 -0.51 -9.39 5.02
CA ARG A 50 -1.52 -8.64 4.25
C ARG A 50 -2.86 -8.68 5.00
N PRO A 51 -3.77 -7.70 4.78
CA PRO A 51 -5.06 -7.66 5.48
C PRO A 51 -5.87 -8.96 5.38
N ALA A 52 -5.86 -9.61 4.21
CA ALA A 52 -6.53 -10.89 4.00
C ALA A 52 -5.94 -12.04 4.84
N ALA A 53 -4.62 -12.04 5.06
CA ALA A 53 -3.95 -13.02 5.89
C ALA A 53 -4.17 -12.72 7.37
N ALA A 54 -4.08 -11.44 7.78
CA ALA A 54 -4.38 -11.00 9.14
C ALA A 54 -5.81 -11.35 9.58
N ALA A 55 -6.79 -11.23 8.67
CA ALA A 55 -8.18 -11.64 8.93
C ALA A 55 -8.31 -13.13 9.33
N ARG A 56 -7.42 -14.00 8.84
CA ARG A 56 -7.44 -15.44 9.17
C ARG A 56 -6.90 -15.73 10.56
N LEU A 57 -6.04 -14.85 11.09
CA LEU A 57 -5.49 -14.95 12.44
C LEU A 57 -6.52 -14.49 13.50
N CYS A 58 -7.59 -13.83 13.09
CA CYS A 58 -8.60 -13.25 13.98
C CYS A 58 -9.80 -14.20 14.20
N SER A 59 -9.57 -15.47 14.53
CA SER A 59 -10.65 -16.43 14.81
C SER A 59 -11.42 -16.10 16.09
N GLY A 60 -10.72 -15.70 17.17
CA GLY A 60 -11.31 -15.24 18.44
C GLY A 60 -11.83 -13.80 18.42
N CYS A 61 -11.42 -12.99 17.45
CA CYS A 61 -11.73 -11.56 17.38
C CYS A 61 -12.55 -11.20 16.12
N PRO A 62 -13.87 -11.47 16.10
CA PRO A 62 -14.71 -11.30 14.90
C PRO A 62 -14.79 -9.84 14.42
N GLN A 63 -14.74 -8.88 15.35
CA GLN A 63 -14.75 -7.45 15.03
C GLN A 63 -13.48 -7.05 14.25
N ALA A 64 -12.30 -7.49 14.71
CA ALA A 64 -11.04 -7.26 14.02
C ALA A 64 -11.05 -7.91 12.62
N ARG A 65 -11.53 -9.16 12.53
CA ARG A 65 -11.69 -9.88 11.26
C ARG A 65 -12.55 -9.09 10.26
N HIS A 66 -13.65 -8.48 10.71
CA HIS A 66 -14.53 -7.69 9.85
C HIS A 66 -13.80 -6.49 9.24
N HIS A 67 -13.09 -5.71 10.06
CA HIS A 67 -12.30 -4.57 9.59
C HIS A 67 -11.16 -4.98 8.65
N PHE A 68 -10.47 -6.10 8.90
CA PHE A 68 -9.45 -6.60 7.96
C PHE A 68 -10.03 -6.99 6.60
N LEU A 69 -11.22 -7.60 6.57
CA LEU A 69 -11.92 -7.92 5.32
C LEU A 69 -12.44 -6.68 4.61
N ALA A 70 -12.91 -5.67 5.34
CA ALA A 70 -13.28 -4.37 4.79
C ALA A 70 -12.07 -3.67 4.15
N ALA A 71 -10.90 -3.70 4.80
CA ALA A 71 -9.66 -3.16 4.28
C ALA A 71 -9.22 -3.90 2.99
N LYS A 72 -9.33 -5.24 2.97
CA LYS A 72 -9.12 -6.05 1.76
C LYS A 72 -10.05 -5.59 0.64
N ARG A 73 -11.35 -5.47 0.91
CA ARG A 73 -12.37 -5.09 -0.08
C ARG A 73 -12.06 -3.72 -0.68
N LYS A 74 -11.76 -2.71 0.16
CA LYS A 74 -11.38 -1.36 -0.31
C LYS A 74 -10.14 -1.38 -1.20
N ARG A 75 -9.14 -2.21 -0.88
CA ARG A 75 -7.94 -2.39 -1.72
C ARG A 75 -8.26 -3.01 -3.09
N VAL A 76 -9.06 -4.07 -3.12
CA VAL A 76 -9.46 -4.74 -4.37
C VAL A 76 -10.27 -3.80 -5.26
N TRP A 77 -11.23 -3.07 -4.69
CA TRP A 77 -12.01 -2.07 -5.43
C TRP A 77 -11.16 -0.92 -5.97
N SER A 78 -10.11 -0.53 -5.24
CA SER A 78 -9.17 0.51 -5.71
C SER A 78 -8.39 0.02 -6.93
N PHE A 79 -7.97 -1.25 -6.94
CA PHE A 79 -7.33 -1.85 -8.10
C PHE A 79 -8.30 -1.94 -9.30
N GLY A 80 -9.54 -2.38 -9.08
CA GLY A 80 -10.55 -2.43 -10.15
C GLY A 80 -10.83 -1.07 -10.79
N LEU A 81 -11.00 -0.02 -9.99
CA LEU A 81 -11.21 1.34 -10.50
C LEU A 81 -9.99 1.89 -11.24
N ALA A 82 -8.78 1.60 -10.76
CA ALA A 82 -7.57 2.02 -11.47
C ALA A 82 -7.50 1.42 -12.88
N ASN A 83 -7.86 0.14 -13.04
CA ASN A 83 -7.89 -0.53 -14.35
C ASN A 83 -8.97 0.03 -15.27
N LEU A 84 -10.21 0.22 -14.76
CA LEU A 84 -11.29 0.86 -15.52
C LEU A 84 -10.89 2.27 -15.98
N GLY A 85 -10.18 2.98 -15.10
CA GLY A 85 -9.66 4.30 -15.36
C GLY A 85 -8.68 4.40 -16.51
N ILE A 86 -7.70 3.50 -16.53
CA ILE A 86 -6.71 3.42 -17.60
C ILE A 86 -7.40 3.17 -18.94
N VAL A 87 -8.38 2.26 -18.99
CA VAL A 87 -9.13 1.97 -20.24
C VAL A 87 -9.88 3.20 -20.75
N GLN A 88 -10.62 3.90 -19.89
CA GLN A 88 -11.36 5.11 -20.26
C GLN A 88 -10.44 6.25 -20.71
N SER A 89 -9.30 6.40 -20.04
CA SER A 89 -8.30 7.43 -20.35
C SER A 89 -7.71 7.21 -21.75
N VAL A 90 -7.39 5.96 -22.10
CA VAL A 90 -6.84 5.63 -23.43
C VAL A 90 -7.88 5.84 -24.53
N THR A 91 -9.15 5.45 -24.32
CA THR A 91 -10.21 5.67 -25.31
C THR A 91 -10.57 7.14 -25.54
N GLY A 92 -10.42 8.00 -24.52
CA GLY A 92 -10.63 9.44 -24.67
C GLY A 92 -9.48 10.11 -25.42
N ALA A 93 -8.24 9.73 -25.12
CA ALA A 93 -7.05 10.32 -25.74
C ALA A 93 -6.98 10.10 -27.26
N VAL A 94 -7.47 8.95 -27.77
CA VAL A 94 -7.46 8.64 -29.22
C VAL A 94 -8.45 9.47 -30.05
N GLN A 95 -9.37 10.20 -29.42
CA GLN A 95 -10.31 11.10 -30.12
C GLN A 95 -9.81 12.55 -30.21
N LEU A 96 -8.70 12.90 -29.54
CA LEU A 96 -8.11 14.23 -29.66
C LEU A 96 -7.03 14.22 -30.73
N GLU A 97 -7.21 15.02 -31.77
CA GLU A 97 -6.25 15.15 -32.89
C GLU A 97 -5.16 16.20 -32.60
N ASN A 98 -5.32 17.02 -31.56
CA ASN A 98 -4.40 18.11 -31.21
C ASN A 98 -3.45 17.73 -30.07
N GLU A 99 -2.13 17.81 -30.32
CA GLU A 99 -1.05 17.45 -29.39
C GLU A 99 -1.12 18.21 -28.05
N ASN A 100 -1.41 19.51 -28.09
CA ASN A 100 -1.55 20.33 -26.87
C ASN A 100 -2.77 19.91 -26.05
N ALA A 101 -3.84 19.48 -26.72
CA ALA A 101 -5.07 19.02 -26.07
C ALA A 101 -4.89 17.62 -25.46
N ILE A 102 -4.13 16.74 -26.11
CA ILE A 102 -3.73 15.43 -25.56
C ILE A 102 -2.88 15.61 -24.29
N GLY A 103 -1.92 16.54 -24.31
CA GLY A 103 -1.08 16.84 -23.15
C GLY A 103 -1.88 17.33 -21.94
N ALA A 104 -2.79 18.30 -22.16
CA ALA A 104 -3.67 18.82 -21.12
C ALA A 104 -4.64 17.74 -20.58
N PHE A 105 -5.19 16.91 -21.47
CA PHE A 105 -6.05 15.78 -21.09
C PHE A 105 -5.30 14.77 -20.22
N ASN A 106 -4.12 14.33 -20.63
CA ASN A 106 -3.30 13.39 -19.86
C ASN A 106 -2.88 13.95 -18.50
N ALA A 107 -2.57 15.25 -18.41
CA ALA A 107 -2.26 15.90 -17.13
C ALA A 107 -3.49 15.95 -16.20
N ALA A 108 -4.66 16.32 -16.72
CA ALA A 108 -5.90 16.37 -15.96
C ALA A 108 -6.33 14.98 -15.47
N VAL A 109 -6.29 13.99 -16.35
CA VAL A 109 -6.59 12.59 -16.06
C VAL A 109 -5.59 12.02 -15.07
N GLY A 110 -4.29 12.22 -15.29
CA GLY A 110 -3.23 11.80 -14.37
C GLY A 110 -3.41 12.40 -12.98
N GLY A 111 -3.69 13.70 -12.89
CA GLY A 111 -3.97 14.39 -11.62
C GLY A 111 -5.22 13.86 -10.92
N LEU A 112 -6.29 13.57 -11.67
CA LEU A 112 -7.50 12.95 -11.13
C LEU A 112 -7.23 11.56 -10.56
N TRP A 113 -6.46 10.73 -11.27
CA TRP A 113 -6.09 9.39 -10.79
C TRP A 113 -5.22 9.43 -9.55
N MET A 114 -4.27 10.37 -9.48
CA MET A 114 -3.45 10.57 -8.27
C MET A 114 -4.29 10.97 -7.05
N THR A 115 -5.24 11.90 -7.21
CA THR A 115 -6.10 12.36 -6.10
C THR A 115 -7.05 11.26 -5.62
N LEU A 116 -7.70 10.55 -6.55
CA LEU A 116 -8.55 9.41 -6.23
C LEU A 116 -7.76 8.26 -5.57
N GLY A 117 -6.56 7.97 -6.10
CA GLY A 117 -5.66 6.98 -5.52
C GLY A 117 -5.27 7.32 -4.07
N ALA A 118 -4.91 8.57 -3.81
CA ALA A 118 -4.57 9.03 -2.46
C ALA A 118 -5.76 8.95 -1.49
N ALA A 119 -6.97 9.35 -1.91
CA ALA A 119 -8.17 9.26 -1.09
C ALA A 119 -8.52 7.80 -0.74
N ARG A 120 -8.37 6.89 -1.71
CA ARG A 120 -8.63 5.46 -1.56
C ARG A 120 -7.60 4.79 -0.64
N ASP A 121 -6.32 5.13 -0.76
CA ASP A 121 -5.27 4.61 0.12
C ASP A 121 -5.51 5.05 1.57
N ARG A 122 -5.87 6.33 1.79
CA ARG A 122 -6.26 6.84 3.13
C ARG A 122 -7.44 6.07 3.71
N ALA A 123 -8.49 5.79 2.92
CA ALA A 123 -9.65 5.04 3.39
C ALA A 123 -9.30 3.61 3.80
N ALA A 124 -8.44 2.92 3.03
CA ALA A 124 -7.99 1.59 3.37
C ALA A 124 -7.06 1.58 4.61
N ARG A 125 -6.23 2.61 4.80
CA ARG A 125 -5.38 2.76 6.00
C ARG A 125 -6.19 3.00 7.26
N ARG A 126 -7.24 3.81 7.18
CA ARG A 126 -8.17 4.02 8.30
C ARG A 126 -8.81 2.71 8.76
N GLU A 127 -9.33 1.94 7.81
CA GLU A 127 -9.94 0.64 8.11
C GLU A 127 -8.94 -0.34 8.75
N LEU A 128 -7.70 -0.36 8.25
CA LEU A 128 -6.65 -1.20 8.81
C LEU A 128 -6.28 -0.80 10.25
N LYS A 129 -6.23 0.51 10.53
CA LYS A 129 -5.98 1.01 11.89
C LYS A 129 -7.09 0.57 12.85
N SER A 130 -8.35 0.65 12.43
CA SER A 130 -9.49 0.15 13.21
C SER A 130 -9.42 -1.37 13.44
N ALA A 131 -8.95 -2.13 12.43
CA ALA A 131 -8.76 -3.58 12.57
C ALA A 131 -7.70 -3.94 13.63
N VAL A 132 -6.55 -3.23 13.60
CA VAL A 132 -5.47 -3.41 14.56
C VAL A 132 -5.91 -3.01 15.97
N GLU A 133 -6.62 -1.90 16.11
CA GLU A 133 -7.15 -1.46 17.40
C GLU A 133 -8.15 -2.48 17.98
N ALA A 134 -9.07 -3.00 17.16
CA ALA A 134 -10.02 -4.02 17.58
C ALA A 134 -9.33 -5.34 17.95
N TYR A 135 -8.28 -5.73 17.22
CA TYR A 135 -7.48 -6.92 17.53
C TYR A 135 -6.79 -6.76 18.89
N ASN A 136 -6.07 -5.67 19.10
CA ASN A 136 -5.35 -5.42 20.34
C ASN A 136 -6.33 -5.38 21.52
N ARG A 137 -7.47 -4.68 21.37
CA ARG A 137 -8.52 -4.63 22.39
C ARG A 137 -9.05 -6.02 22.76
N CYS A 138 -9.35 -6.85 21.77
CA CYS A 138 -9.79 -8.23 21.98
C CYS A 138 -8.75 -9.06 22.75
N GLN A 139 -7.48 -8.97 22.37
CA GLN A 139 -6.38 -9.66 23.06
C GLN A 139 -6.18 -9.17 24.51
N PHE A 140 -6.50 -7.91 24.81
CA PHE A 140 -6.46 -7.38 26.19
C PHE A 140 -7.60 -7.91 27.07
N PHE A 141 -8.76 -8.22 26.50
CA PHE A 141 -9.91 -8.75 27.27
C PHE A 141 -9.95 -10.27 27.36
N GLU A 142 -9.21 -10.98 26.50
CA GLU A 142 -9.06 -12.45 26.54
C GLU A 142 -7.87 -12.93 27.40
N ARG A 143 -7.09 -12.02 28.01
CA ARG A 143 -6.08 -12.35 29.05
C ARG A 143 -6.66 -12.22 30.45
#